data_AF-A0A3D5SZH0-F1
#
_entry.id   AF-A0A3D5SZH0-F1
#
_cell.length_a   1.000
_cell.length_b   1.000
_cell.length_c   1.000
_cell.angle_alpha   90.00
_cell.angle_beta   90.00
_cell.angle_gamma   90.00
#
_symmetry.space_group_name_H-M   'P 1'
#
loop_
_entity.id
_entity.type
_entity.pdbx_description
1 polymer ?
#
loop_
_entity_poly.entity_id
_entity_poly.type
_entity_poly.pdbx_seq_one_letter_code
_entity_poly.pdbx_strand_id
1 'polypeptide(L)'
;MGARLLVLLAAVLLGTLATGCAAGPGQAEPIHLSALPAEAAATLELIRRAGPFPYRQDGSPFHNREGRLPPRHAGYYREYTVPTPGARDRGGR
;
A
#
# COMPACT_ATOMS: atom_id res chain seq x y z
N MET A 1 -28.61 17.42 -45.85
CA MET A 1 -28.22 18.10 -44.58
C MET A 1 -28.30 17.21 -43.32
N GLY A 2 -28.70 15.93 -43.39
CA GLY A 2 -28.91 15.09 -42.19
C GLY A 2 -27.73 14.20 -41.73
N ALA A 3 -26.73 13.95 -42.56
CA ALA A 3 -25.64 13.02 -42.22
C ALA A 3 -24.53 13.64 -41.35
N ARG A 4 -24.40 14.98 -41.33
CA ARG A 4 -23.37 15.68 -40.55
C ARG A 4 -23.72 15.77 -39.06
N LEU A 5 -25.02 15.76 -38.72
CA LEU A 5 -25.50 15.85 -37.34
C LEU A 5 -25.39 14.49 -36.60
N LEU A 6 -25.57 13.38 -37.31
CA LEU A 6 -25.41 12.02 -36.76
C LEU A 6 -23.94 11.62 -36.52
N VAL A 7 -23.01 12.13 -37.33
CA VAL A 7 -21.57 11.84 -37.16
C VAL A 7 -20.97 12.59 -35.95
N LEU A 8 -21.49 13.77 -35.61
CA LEU A 8 -21.03 14.52 -34.44
C LEU A 8 -21.51 13.94 -33.10
N LEU A 9 -22.65 13.25 -33.08
CA LEU A 9 -23.15 12.56 -31.87
C LEU A 9 -22.39 11.25 -31.59
N ALA A 10 -21.89 10.57 -32.62
CA ALA A 10 -21.06 9.37 -32.47
C ALA A 10 -19.63 9.67 -31.98
N ALA A 11 -19.07 10.85 -32.32
CA ALA A 11 -17.72 11.22 -31.90
C ALA A 11 -17.60 11.62 -30.41
N VAL A 12 -18.70 12.05 -29.78
CA VAL A 12 -18.73 12.34 -28.33
C VAL A 12 -18.86 11.06 -27.50
N LEU A 13 -19.48 10.00 -28.06
CA LEU A 13 -19.64 8.70 -27.39
C LEU A 13 -18.40 7.79 -27.48
N LEU A 14 -17.39 8.13 -28.28
CA LEU A 14 -16.15 7.35 -28.42
C LEU A 14 -14.96 7.90 -27.62
N GLY A 15 -15.11 9.06 -26.96
CA GLY A 15 -14.00 9.81 -26.34
C GLY A 15 -13.75 9.57 -24.85
N THR A 16 -14.52 8.72 -24.15
CA THR A 16 -14.41 8.54 -22.69
C THR A 16 -14.30 7.09 -22.25
N LEU A 17 -13.66 6.23 -23.06
CA LEU A 17 -13.34 4.84 -22.65
C LEU A 17 -11.96 4.68 -22.00
N ALA A 18 -11.26 5.78 -21.70
CA ALA A 18 -10.00 5.75 -20.96
C ALA A 18 -10.15 6.49 -19.62
N THR A 19 -11.12 6.08 -18.81
CA THR A 19 -10.95 6.23 -17.37
C THR A 19 -9.75 5.34 -17.01
N GLY A 20 -8.55 5.93 -17.00
CA GLY A 20 -7.39 5.28 -16.41
C GLY A 20 -7.79 4.79 -15.02
N CYS A 21 -7.37 3.57 -14.66
CA CYS A 21 -7.42 3.14 -13.27
C CYS A 21 -6.59 4.13 -12.46
N ALA A 22 -7.21 5.21 -12.00
CA ALA A 22 -6.67 6.02 -10.95
C ALA A 22 -6.65 5.08 -9.75
N ALA A 23 -5.46 4.62 -9.41
CA ALA A 23 -5.25 3.76 -8.27
C ALA A 23 -5.85 4.48 -7.06
N GLY A 24 -6.85 3.86 -6.43
CA GLY A 24 -7.52 4.46 -5.28
C GLY A 24 -6.50 4.75 -4.16
N PRO A 25 -6.78 5.70 -3.25
CA PRO A 25 -5.89 5.95 -2.12
C PRO A 25 -5.55 4.63 -1.40
N GLY A 26 -4.26 4.37 -1.25
CA GLY A 26 -3.73 3.16 -0.61
C GLY A 26 -3.53 1.94 -1.50
N GLN A 27 -3.50 2.12 -2.82
CA GLN A 27 -3.00 1.09 -3.73
C GLN A 27 -1.49 1.27 -3.91
N ALA A 28 -0.72 0.45 -3.19
CA ALA A 28 0.72 0.35 -3.36
C ALA A 28 1.04 -0.70 -4.43
N GLU A 29 2.03 -0.43 -5.26
CA GLU A 29 2.55 -1.42 -6.21
C GLU A 29 3.14 -2.61 -5.44
N PRO A 30 2.79 -3.86 -5.81
CA PRO A 30 3.38 -5.04 -5.19
C PRO A 30 4.90 -5.08 -5.42
N ILE A 31 5.63 -5.43 -4.37
CA ILE A 31 7.07 -5.70 -4.45
C ILE A 31 7.35 -7.12 -3.98
N HIS A 32 8.30 -7.80 -4.63
CA HIS A 32 8.74 -9.11 -4.19
C HIS A 32 9.51 -9.01 -2.86
N LEU A 33 9.28 -9.94 -1.95
CA LEU A 33 10.00 -9.99 -0.67
C LEU A 33 11.52 -10.09 -0.85
N SER A 34 11.99 -10.76 -1.92
CA SER A 34 13.41 -10.85 -2.27
C SER A 34 14.03 -9.52 -2.71
N ALA A 35 13.22 -8.52 -3.06
CA ALA A 35 13.69 -7.17 -3.39
C ALA A 35 13.80 -6.28 -2.14
N LEU A 36 13.33 -6.75 -0.99
CA LEU A 36 13.46 -6.05 0.29
C LEU A 36 14.79 -6.41 0.99
N PRO A 37 15.27 -5.57 1.92
CA PRO A 37 16.38 -5.92 2.79
C PRO A 37 16.10 -7.21 3.57
N ALA A 38 17.15 -7.99 3.86
CA ALA A 38 17.04 -9.27 4.55
C ALA A 38 16.34 -9.15 5.92
N GLU A 39 16.48 -8.00 6.59
CA GLU A 39 15.83 -7.73 7.86
C GLU A 39 14.29 -7.74 7.74
N ALA A 40 13.73 -7.33 6.60
CA ALA A 40 12.28 -7.35 6.38
C ALA A 40 11.74 -8.79 6.31
N ALA A 41 12.48 -9.70 5.65
CA ALA A 41 12.14 -11.12 5.64
C ALA A 41 12.22 -11.72 7.05
N ALA A 42 13.23 -11.34 7.83
CA ALA A 42 13.37 -11.78 9.23
C ALA A 42 12.19 -11.28 10.10
N THR A 43 11.78 -10.02 9.94
CA THR A 43 10.58 -9.49 10.62
C THR A 43 9.31 -10.22 10.19
N LEU A 44 9.15 -10.59 8.92
CA LEU A 44 8.01 -11.38 8.48
C LEU A 44 7.95 -12.77 9.13
N GLU A 45 9.09 -13.44 9.29
CA GLU A 45 9.18 -14.70 10.03
C GLU A 45 8.80 -14.54 11.50
N LEU A 46 9.22 -13.45 12.16
CA LEU A 46 8.77 -13.11 13.51
C LEU A 46 7.26 -12.95 13.60
N ILE A 47 6.65 -12.26 12.63
CA ILE A 47 5.19 -12.07 12.57
C ILE A 47 4.48 -13.43 12.41
N ARG A 48 4.95 -14.28 11.49
CA ARG A 48 4.37 -15.61 11.23
C ARG A 48 4.32 -16.50 12.46
N ARG A 49 5.35 -16.44 13.32
CA ARG A 49 5.44 -17.23 14.55
C ARG A 49 4.96 -16.50 15.81
N ALA A 50 4.40 -15.28 15.65
CA ALA A 50 3.93 -14.43 16.75
C ALA A 50 5.01 -14.06 17.79
N GLY A 51 6.25 -13.82 17.35
CA GLY A 51 7.35 -13.29 18.17
C GLY A 51 8.40 -14.34 18.60
N PRO A 52 9.13 -14.12 19.71
CA PRO A 52 9.15 -12.88 20.50
C PRO A 52 9.62 -11.69 19.67
N PHE A 53 9.02 -10.51 19.89
CA PHE A 53 9.38 -9.30 19.17
C PHE A 53 10.47 -8.50 19.91
N PRO A 54 11.44 -7.90 19.18
CA PRO A 54 12.57 -7.22 19.78
C PRO A 54 12.21 -5.90 20.48
N TYR A 55 11.18 -5.19 20.01
CA TYR A 55 10.78 -3.91 20.58
C TYR A 55 9.38 -3.95 21.17
N ARG A 56 9.16 -3.21 22.26
CA ARG A 56 7.86 -3.17 22.97
C ARG A 56 6.71 -2.65 22.11
N GLN A 57 7.02 -1.87 21.07
CA GLN A 57 6.02 -1.33 20.15
C GLN A 57 5.62 -2.31 19.04
N ASP A 58 6.40 -3.36 18.79
CA ASP A 58 6.11 -4.31 17.73
C ASP A 58 4.77 -5.02 18.01
N GLY A 59 3.89 -4.99 17.01
CA GLY A 59 2.52 -5.48 17.11
C GLY A 59 1.51 -4.44 17.60
N SER A 60 1.93 -3.21 17.91
CA SER A 60 1.03 -2.11 18.24
C SER A 60 0.12 -1.74 17.07
N PRO A 61 -1.08 -1.21 17.32
CA PRO A 61 -1.96 -0.73 16.26
C PRO A 61 -1.32 0.40 15.43
N PHE A 62 -1.31 0.22 14.11
CA PHE A 62 -0.99 1.29 13.17
C PHE A 62 -2.28 2.04 12.80
N HIS A 63 -2.33 3.34 13.09
CA HIS A 63 -3.58 4.11 13.05
C HIS A 63 -3.96 4.64 11.66
N ASN A 64 -3.06 4.57 10.68
CA ASN A 64 -3.29 5.08 9.31
C ASN A 64 -3.86 6.52 9.27
N ARG A 65 -3.37 7.43 10.15
CA ARG A 65 -3.92 8.80 10.29
C ARG A 65 -3.81 9.64 9.02
N GLU A 66 -2.78 9.37 8.22
CA GLU A 66 -2.52 10.05 6.96
C GLU A 66 -3.27 9.42 5.78
N GLY A 67 -4.02 8.33 6.00
CA GLY A 67 -4.83 7.69 4.95
C GLY A 67 -4.03 7.05 3.81
N ARG A 68 -2.77 6.66 4.06
CA ARG A 68 -1.91 6.02 3.05
C ARG A 68 -2.27 4.57 2.75
N LEU A 69 -2.99 3.90 3.63
CA LEU A 69 -3.52 2.55 3.41
C LEU A 69 -5.05 2.61 3.20
N PRO A 70 -5.67 1.59 2.58
CA PRO A 70 -7.11 1.53 2.44
C PRO A 70 -7.83 1.66 3.80
N PRO A 71 -8.99 2.32 3.86
CA PRO A 71 -9.71 2.51 5.11
C PRO A 71 -10.19 1.17 5.69
N ARG A 72 -9.92 0.95 6.98
CA ARG A 72 -10.30 -0.24 7.76
C ARG A 72 -10.69 0.17 9.19
N HIS A 73 -11.30 -0.75 9.94
CA HIS A 73 -11.67 -0.51 11.34
C HIS A 73 -10.41 -0.33 12.22
N ALA A 74 -10.58 0.35 13.36
CA ALA A 74 -9.48 0.59 14.29
C ALA A 74 -8.85 -0.72 14.77
N GLY A 75 -7.52 -0.78 14.83
CA GLY A 75 -6.77 -1.98 15.23
C GLY A 75 -6.57 -3.02 14.12
N TYR A 76 -7.12 -2.79 12.91
CA TYR A 76 -6.91 -3.70 11.78
C TYR A 76 -5.43 -3.79 11.37
N TYR A 77 -4.74 -2.65 11.29
CA TYR A 77 -3.33 -2.60 10.94
C TYR A 77 -2.45 -2.65 12.19
N ARG A 78 -1.30 -3.31 12.06
CA ARG A 78 -0.26 -3.38 13.08
C ARG A 78 1.08 -2.98 12.48
N GLU A 79 1.93 -2.36 13.28
CA GLU A 79 3.29 -1.99 12.91
C GLU A 79 4.32 -2.92 13.56
N TYR A 80 5.42 -3.14 12.85
CA TYR A 80 6.55 -3.94 13.31
C TYR A 80 7.83 -3.26 12.83
N THR A 81 8.84 -3.27 13.68
CA THR A 81 10.14 -2.68 13.38
C THR A 81 10.90 -3.59 12.41
N VAL A 82 11.46 -3.00 11.34
CA VAL A 82 12.48 -3.63 10.51
C VAL A 82 13.83 -3.05 10.94
N PRO A 83 14.71 -3.82 11.61
CA PRO A 83 15.99 -3.30 12.07
C PRO A 83 16.83 -2.69 10.94
N THR A 84 17.46 -1.55 11.22
CA THR A 84 18.50 -0.98 10.36
C THR A 84 19.87 -1.43 10.87
N PRO A 85 20.69 -2.12 10.06
CA PRO A 85 22.03 -2.54 10.47
C PRO A 85 22.87 -1.36 11.00
N GLY A 86 23.48 -1.55 12.18
CA GLY A 86 24.32 -0.55 12.83
C GLY A 86 23.55 0.57 13.56
N ALA A 87 22.23 0.63 13.48
CA ALA A 87 21.44 1.54 14.30
C ALA A 87 21.49 1.14 15.77
N ARG A 88 21.52 2.14 16.67
CA ARG A 88 21.47 1.93 18.13
C ARG A 88 20.06 1.95 18.69
N ASP A 89 19.10 2.39 17.88
CA ASP A 89 17.68 2.49 18.19
C ASP A 89 16.85 1.63 17.22
N ARG A 90 15.56 1.90 17.12
CA ARG A 90 14.63 1.17 16.24
C ARG A 90 14.85 1.44 14.75
N GLY A 91 15.63 2.45 14.38
CA GLY A 91 15.73 2.91 13.00
C GLY A 91 14.43 3.58 12.52
N GLY A 92 14.31 3.74 11.20
CA GLY A 92 13.20 4.46 10.55
C GLY A 92 12.55 3.69 9.39
N ARG A 93 12.63 2.35 9.41
CA ARG A 93 12.00 1.48 8.42
C ARG A 93 10.67 0.95 8.92
#